data_AF-A0A2A4MKS8-F1
#
_entry.id   AF-A0A2A4MKS8-F1
#
_cell.length_a   1.000
_cell.length_b   1.000
_cell.length_c   1.000
_cell.angle_alpha   90.00
_cell.angle_beta   90.00
_cell.angle_gamma   90.00
#
_symmetry.space_group_name_H-M   'P 1'
#
loop_
_entity.id
_entity.type
_entity.pdbx_description
1 polymer ?
#
loop_
_entity_poly.entity_id
_entity_poly.type
_entity_poly.pdbx_seq_one_letter_code
_entity_poly.pdbx_strand_id
1 'polypeptide(L)'
;MPGSNTQISVVKSMLFGVCIALAIVLVGMFFNPFAYQASLNTNEKLSIVISFSVIPASCLAIAIARLAKHRFFSAQDIVGAGIAKDTAQAQLLQSLLQNTLEQAVLAFIVYCAWAVVMPSSFLSAIPMAALAFGLGRIYFFITYTKGAAARAIGFTLSFYPSILLLIIIIATLLWGLIN
;
A
#
# COMPACT_ATOMS: atom_id res chain seq x y z
N MET A 1 4.46 -12.08 -26.44
CA MET A 1 3.25 -11.57 -25.77
C MET A 1 2.96 -12.47 -24.57
N PRO A 2 2.60 -11.95 -23.39
CA PRO A 2 2.24 -12.84 -22.27
C PRO A 2 1.02 -13.67 -22.68
N GLY A 3 1.13 -15.00 -22.58
CA GLY A 3 0.06 -15.92 -22.96
C GLY A 3 -1.16 -15.82 -22.03
N SER A 4 -2.33 -16.25 -22.50
CA SER A 4 -3.60 -16.28 -21.75
C SER A 4 -3.47 -16.84 -20.33
N ASN A 5 -2.62 -17.85 -20.13
CA ASN A 5 -2.35 -18.45 -18.82
C ASN A 5 -1.73 -17.49 -17.79
N THR A 6 -0.92 -16.53 -18.21
CA THR A 6 -0.36 -15.50 -17.30
C THR A 6 -1.45 -14.54 -16.83
N GLN A 7 -2.34 -14.13 -17.74
CA GLN A 7 -3.45 -13.24 -17.40
C GLN A 7 -4.43 -13.91 -16.42
N ILE A 8 -4.77 -15.19 -16.65
CA ILE A 8 -5.63 -15.95 -15.73
C ILE A 8 -5.03 -16.02 -14.33
N SER A 9 -3.73 -16.30 -14.21
CA SER A 9 -3.05 -16.34 -12.90
C SER A 9 -3.03 -14.98 -12.22
N VAL A 10 -2.86 -13.88 -12.96
CA VAL A 10 -2.95 -12.52 -12.41
C VAL A 10 -4.36 -12.23 -11.88
N VAL A 11 -5.40 -12.57 -12.64
CA VAL A 11 -6.79 -12.37 -12.21
C VAL A 11 -7.09 -13.17 -10.93
N LYS A 12 -6.63 -14.42 -10.85
CA LYS A 12 -6.77 -15.23 -9.63
C LYS A 12 -6.10 -14.57 -8.41
N SER A 13 -4.87 -14.06 -8.57
CA SER A 13 -4.19 -13.31 -7.51
C SER A 13 -4.94 -12.04 -7.12
N MET A 14 -5.54 -11.33 -8.07
CA MET A 14 -6.36 -10.14 -7.81
C MET A 14 -7.62 -10.49 -7.01
N LEU A 15 -8.39 -11.51 -7.44
CA LEU A 15 -9.58 -11.95 -6.71
C LEU A 15 -9.23 -12.37 -5.28
N PHE A 16 -8.15 -13.13 -5.10
CA PHE A 16 -7.66 -13.50 -3.78
C PHE A 16 -7.30 -12.28 -2.93
N GLY A 17 -6.63 -11.30 -3.53
CA GLY A 17 -6.32 -10.03 -2.88
C GLY A 17 -7.57 -9.25 -2.46
N VAL A 18 -8.63 -9.26 -3.26
CA VAL A 18 -9.92 -8.61 -2.91
C VAL A 18 -10.53 -9.28 -1.68
N CYS A 19 -10.58 -10.61 -1.64
CA CYS A 19 -11.10 -11.35 -0.49
C CYS A 19 -10.31 -11.03 0.79
N ILE A 20 -8.98 -10.98 0.70
CA ILE A 20 -8.13 -10.61 1.84
C ILE A 20 -8.39 -9.16 2.27
N ALA A 21 -8.45 -8.22 1.33
CA ALA A 21 -8.70 -6.82 1.65
C ALA A 21 -10.05 -6.61 2.35
N LEU A 22 -11.10 -7.28 1.84
CA LEU A 22 -12.41 -7.32 2.50
C LEU A 22 -12.31 -7.85 3.92
N ALA A 23 -11.66 -9.00 4.12
CA ALA A 23 -11.48 -9.58 5.44
C ALA A 23 -10.75 -8.62 6.40
N ILE A 24 -9.63 -8.02 5.96
CA ILE A 24 -8.83 -7.06 6.75
C ILE A 24 -9.68 -5.86 7.18
N VAL A 25 -10.40 -5.25 6.24
CA VAL A 25 -11.20 -4.04 6.52
C VAL A 25 -12.40 -4.37 7.41
N LEU A 26 -13.14 -5.44 7.11
CA LEU A 26 -14.29 -5.86 7.93
C LEU A 26 -13.86 -6.26 9.34
N VAL A 27 -12.76 -6.98 9.49
CA VAL A 27 -12.20 -7.32 10.82
C VAL A 27 -11.81 -6.04 11.56
N GLY A 28 -11.11 -5.11 10.89
CA GLY A 28 -10.74 -3.83 11.46
C GLY A 28 -11.94 -2.99 11.90
N MET A 29 -13.03 -3.00 11.14
CA MET A 29 -14.24 -2.22 11.45
C MET A 29 -15.07 -2.83 12.58
N PHE A 30 -15.32 -4.14 12.53
CA PHE A 30 -16.35 -4.75 13.37
C PHE A 30 -15.81 -5.49 14.60
N PHE A 31 -14.55 -5.93 14.58
CA PHE A 31 -13.94 -6.66 15.70
C PHE A 31 -13.00 -5.80 16.55
N ASN A 32 -12.61 -4.62 16.04
CA ASN A 32 -11.74 -3.66 16.74
C ASN A 32 -10.52 -4.32 17.44
N PRO A 33 -9.65 -5.05 16.71
CA PRO A 33 -8.55 -5.83 17.29
C PRO A 33 -7.55 -5.00 18.11
N PHE A 34 -7.48 -3.69 17.88
CA PHE A 34 -6.61 -2.77 18.63
C PHE A 34 -7.30 -2.14 19.84
N ALA A 35 -8.53 -2.58 20.17
CA ALA A 35 -9.30 -2.17 21.34
C ALA A 35 -9.44 -0.63 21.48
N TYR A 36 -9.58 0.07 20.35
CA TYR A 36 -9.77 1.51 20.37
C TYR A 36 -11.11 1.89 21.03
N GLN A 37 -11.08 2.95 21.83
CA GLN A 37 -12.27 3.41 22.54
C GLN A 37 -13.32 3.96 21.56
N ALA A 38 -14.60 3.90 21.94
CA ALA A 38 -15.70 4.38 21.11
C ALA A 38 -15.68 5.91 20.90
N SER A 39 -15.05 6.66 21.80
CA SER A 39 -15.03 8.13 21.81
C SER A 39 -13.60 8.69 21.81
N LEU A 40 -12.82 8.35 20.78
CA LEU A 40 -11.50 8.97 20.58
C LEU A 40 -11.62 10.43 20.12
N ASN A 41 -10.79 11.29 20.70
CA ASN A 41 -10.63 12.68 20.28
C ASN A 41 -9.71 12.80 19.05
N THR A 42 -9.68 14.00 18.44
CA THR A 42 -8.90 14.26 17.21
C THR A 42 -7.41 13.93 17.34
N ASN A 43 -6.78 14.24 18.48
CA ASN A 43 -5.36 13.99 18.68
C ASN A 43 -5.05 12.49 18.76
N GLU A 44 -5.93 11.70 19.40
CA GLU A 44 -5.78 10.25 19.48
C GLU A 44 -5.96 9.60 18.10
N LYS A 45 -6.96 10.04 17.32
CA LYS A 45 -7.14 9.57 15.95
C LYS A 45 -5.92 9.88 15.08
N LEU A 46 -5.39 11.11 15.19
CA LEU A 46 -4.19 11.53 14.48
C LEU A 46 -2.96 10.71 14.88
N SER A 47 -2.81 10.40 16.18
CA SER A 47 -1.75 9.55 16.69
C SER A 47 -1.77 8.17 16.02
N ILE A 48 -2.95 7.54 15.91
CA ILE A 48 -3.12 6.26 15.20
C ILE A 48 -2.66 6.37 13.74
N VAL A 49 -3.13 7.39 13.02
CA VAL A 49 -2.76 7.61 11.61
C VAL A 49 -1.25 7.76 11.47
N ILE A 50 -0.62 8.62 12.27
CA ILE A 50 0.82 8.90 12.18
C ILE A 50 1.62 7.65 12.53
N SER A 51 1.31 6.98 13.65
CA SER A 51 2.04 5.78 14.10
C SER A 51 2.05 4.68 13.05
N PHE A 52 0.91 4.43 12.39
CA PHE A 52 0.82 3.37 11.39
C PHE A 52 1.26 3.80 9.99
N SER A 53 1.28 5.11 9.70
CA SER A 53 1.88 5.65 8.46
C SER A 53 3.40 5.53 8.43
N VAL A 54 4.05 5.26 9.57
CA VAL A 54 5.47 4.89 9.60
C VAL A 54 5.75 3.66 8.74
N ILE A 55 4.83 2.69 8.66
CA ILE A 55 5.03 1.46 7.87
C ILE A 55 5.20 1.75 6.36
N PRO A 56 4.24 2.43 5.68
CA PRO A 56 4.43 2.80 4.28
C PRO A 56 5.62 3.75 4.07
N ALA A 57 5.87 4.67 5.01
CA ALA A 57 7.04 5.55 4.95
C ALA A 57 8.37 4.78 5.01
N SER A 58 8.48 3.77 5.88
CA SER A 58 9.66 2.89 5.96
C SER A 58 9.83 2.08 4.67
N CYS A 59 8.74 1.55 4.10
CA CYS A 59 8.80 0.84 2.82
C CYS A 59 9.31 1.75 1.69
N LEU A 60 8.86 3.01 1.66
CA LEU A 60 9.34 4.02 0.72
C LEU A 60 10.82 4.34 0.94
N ALA A 61 11.24 4.56 2.19
CA ALA A 61 12.65 4.81 2.53
C ALA A 61 13.55 3.65 2.09
N ILE A 62 13.12 2.40 2.29
CA ILE A 62 13.84 1.20 1.82
C ILE A 62 13.95 1.20 0.28
N ALA A 63 12.86 1.52 -0.43
CA ALA A 63 12.89 1.58 -1.90
C ALA A 63 13.86 2.66 -2.41
N ILE A 64 13.87 3.84 -1.77
CA ILE A 64 14.81 4.93 -2.05
C ILE A 64 16.25 4.45 -1.81
N ALA A 65 16.53 3.89 -0.63
CA ALA A 65 17.86 3.43 -0.26
C ALA A 65 18.40 2.35 -1.22
N ARG A 66 17.55 1.43 -1.68
CA ARG A 66 17.93 0.40 -2.65
C ARG A 66 18.34 1.00 -3.99
N LEU A 67 17.58 1.95 -4.52
CA LEU A 67 17.92 2.62 -5.77
C LEU A 67 19.17 3.50 -5.62
N ALA A 68 19.27 4.27 -4.54
CA ALA A 68 20.42 5.12 -4.26
C ALA A 68 21.71 4.31 -4.15
N LYS A 69 21.69 3.20 -3.39
CA LYS A 69 22.81 2.25 -3.33
C LYS A 69 23.18 1.76 -4.72
N HIS A 70 22.22 1.35 -5.54
CA HIS A 70 22.54 0.89 -6.91
C HIS A 70 23.22 1.98 -7.74
N ARG A 71 22.71 3.22 -7.72
CA ARG A 71 23.30 4.33 -8.48
C ARG A 71 24.70 4.73 -8.00
N PHE A 72 24.93 4.81 -6.69
CA PHE A 72 26.24 5.21 -6.16
C PHE A 72 27.34 4.19 -6.41
N PHE A 73 27.00 2.90 -6.54
CA PHE A 73 27.98 1.83 -6.75
C PHE A 73 28.00 1.30 -8.21
N SER A 74 27.31 1.97 -9.14
CA SER A 74 27.31 1.64 -10.56
C SER A 74 28.01 2.74 -11.35
N ALA A 75 29.17 2.43 -11.95
CA ALA A 75 29.93 3.39 -12.75
C ALA A 75 29.11 3.96 -13.94
N GLN A 76 28.12 3.21 -14.42
CA GLN A 76 27.22 3.64 -15.51
C GLN A 76 26.09 4.54 -15.01
N ASP A 77 25.58 4.32 -13.79
CA ASP A 77 24.42 5.04 -13.25
C ASP A 77 24.80 6.21 -12.32
N ILE A 78 26.06 6.33 -11.90
CA ILE A 78 26.56 7.41 -11.03
C ILE A 78 26.55 8.78 -11.72
N VAL A 79 26.71 8.80 -13.05
CA VAL A 79 26.78 10.03 -13.86
C VAL A 79 25.42 10.75 -13.92
N GLY A 80 24.34 10.05 -13.53
CA GLY A 80 22.99 10.61 -13.41
C GLY A 80 22.11 10.29 -14.62
N ALA A 81 20.80 10.19 -14.35
CA ALA A 81 19.78 9.93 -15.36
C ALA A 81 19.76 11.09 -16.38
N GLY A 82 19.91 10.75 -17.67
CA GLY A 82 19.88 11.72 -18.78
C GLY A 82 21.20 11.89 -19.54
N ILE A 83 22.32 11.39 -19.00
CA ILE A 83 23.62 11.38 -19.68
C ILE A 83 23.94 9.99 -20.26
N ALA A 84 23.56 8.94 -19.54
CA ALA A 84 23.67 7.54 -19.97
C ALA A 84 22.35 6.79 -19.77
N LYS A 85 22.15 5.71 -20.52
CA LYS A 85 20.98 4.85 -20.37
C LYS A 85 21.10 4.06 -19.07
N ASP A 86 20.15 4.24 -18.16
CA ASP A 86 20.06 3.49 -16.89
C ASP A 86 20.19 1.98 -17.14
N THR A 87 20.95 1.30 -16.28
CA THR A 87 21.05 -0.16 -16.29
C THR A 87 19.66 -0.80 -16.09
N ALA A 88 19.47 -2.04 -16.58
CA ALA A 88 18.20 -2.75 -16.42
C ALA A 88 17.78 -2.88 -14.94
N GLN A 89 18.76 -2.99 -14.04
CA GLN A 89 18.53 -3.01 -12.60
C GLN A 89 18.11 -1.65 -12.05
N ALA A 90 18.71 -0.55 -12.50
CA ALA A 90 18.30 0.81 -12.12
C ALA A 90 16.85 1.07 -12.57
N GLN A 91 16.48 0.69 -13.79
CA GLN A 91 15.10 0.83 -14.30
C GLN A 91 14.09 0.02 -13.48
N LEU A 92 14.46 -1.21 -13.10
CA LEU A 92 13.65 -2.06 -12.22
C LEU A 92 13.46 -1.43 -10.85
N LEU A 93 14.53 -0.95 -10.21
CA LEU A 93 14.48 -0.31 -8.89
C LEU A 93 13.70 1.01 -8.93
N GLN A 94 13.82 1.78 -10.01
CA GLN A 94 13.03 2.98 -10.24
C GLN A 94 11.53 2.66 -10.35
N SER A 95 11.17 1.59 -11.06
CA SER A 95 9.77 1.13 -11.17
C SER A 95 9.21 0.70 -9.80
N LEU A 96 10.02 -0.01 -9.00
CA LEU A 96 9.66 -0.40 -7.64
C LEU A 96 9.46 0.82 -6.72
N LEU A 97 10.35 1.80 -6.82
CA LEU A 97 10.29 3.04 -6.07
C LEU A 97 9.03 3.83 -6.42
N GLN A 98 8.77 4.04 -7.71
CA GLN A 98 7.60 4.78 -8.20
C GLN A 98 6.29 4.14 -7.70
N ASN A 99 6.16 2.83 -7.85
CA ASN A 99 4.97 2.12 -7.37
C ASN A 99 4.81 2.20 -5.85
N THR A 100 5.92 2.19 -5.10
CA THR A 100 5.87 2.30 -3.64
C THR A 100 5.50 3.71 -3.21
N LEU A 101 5.99 4.74 -3.90
CA LEU A 101 5.63 6.14 -3.67
C LEU A 101 4.13 6.37 -3.89
N GLU A 102 3.62 5.97 -5.05
CA GLU A 102 2.21 6.13 -5.42
C GLU A 102 1.28 5.48 -4.37
N GLN A 103 1.59 4.26 -3.95
CA GLN A 103 0.77 3.56 -2.97
C GLN A 103 0.95 4.08 -1.54
N ALA A 104 2.15 4.50 -1.15
CA ALA A 104 2.39 5.09 0.18
C ALA A 104 1.64 6.42 0.33
N VAL A 105 1.68 7.28 -0.70
CA VAL A 105 0.95 8.55 -0.73
C VAL A 105 -0.56 8.31 -0.68
N LEU A 106 -1.08 7.39 -1.50
CA LEU A 106 -2.48 7.02 -1.46
C LEU A 106 -2.91 6.50 -0.08
N ALA A 107 -2.14 5.56 0.49
CA ALA A 107 -2.44 5.00 1.81
C ALA A 107 -2.48 6.08 2.89
N PHE A 108 -1.50 6.99 2.92
CA PHE A 108 -1.46 8.08 3.88
C PHE A 108 -2.69 8.99 3.79
N ILE A 109 -3.05 9.42 2.57
CA ILE A 109 -4.24 10.26 2.34
C ILE A 109 -5.51 9.54 2.82
N VAL A 110 -5.65 8.26 2.48
CA VAL A 110 -6.80 7.44 2.87
C VAL A 110 -6.88 7.25 4.38
N TYR A 111 -5.75 7.03 5.07
CA TYR A 111 -5.74 6.87 6.52
C TYR A 111 -6.17 8.15 7.24
N CYS A 112 -5.68 9.31 6.78
CA CYS A 112 -6.13 10.61 7.26
C CYS A 112 -7.64 10.79 7.05
N ALA A 113 -8.13 10.54 5.83
CA ALA A 113 -9.55 10.67 5.51
C ALA A 113 -10.43 9.70 6.33
N TRP A 114 -9.99 8.45 6.51
CA TRP A 114 -10.68 7.45 7.33
C TRP A 114 -10.83 7.92 8.77
N ALA A 115 -9.74 8.43 9.36
CA ALA A 115 -9.74 8.92 10.73
C ALA A 115 -10.73 10.08 10.95
N VAL A 116 -10.89 10.95 9.96
CA VAL A 116 -11.81 12.09 10.01
C VAL A 116 -13.26 11.65 9.81
N VAL A 117 -13.52 10.83 8.77
CA VAL A 117 -14.89 10.51 8.33
C VAL A 117 -15.54 9.41 9.16
N MET A 118 -14.77 8.42 9.61
CA MET A 118 -15.31 7.22 10.25
C MET A 118 -15.41 7.32 11.77
N PRO A 119 -16.37 6.59 12.39
CA PRO A 119 -16.46 6.51 13.84
C PRO A 119 -15.21 5.87 14.45
N SER A 120 -14.90 6.22 15.70
CA SER A 120 -13.68 5.77 16.39
C SER A 120 -13.59 4.24 16.52
N SER A 121 -14.72 3.56 16.60
CA SER A 121 -14.81 2.09 16.60
C SER A 121 -14.23 1.44 15.34
N PHE A 122 -14.18 2.16 14.21
CA PHE A 122 -13.69 1.62 12.94
C PHE A 122 -12.20 1.93 12.68
N LEU A 123 -11.52 2.60 13.61
CA LEU A 123 -10.12 3.01 13.40
C LEU A 123 -9.13 1.85 13.39
N SER A 124 -9.52 0.68 13.92
CA SER A 124 -8.72 -0.55 13.81
C SER A 124 -8.51 -0.99 12.35
N ALA A 125 -9.28 -0.48 11.39
CA ALA A 125 -9.03 -0.73 9.96
C ALA A 125 -7.73 -0.08 9.45
N ILE A 126 -7.30 1.05 10.02
CA ILE A 126 -6.04 1.74 9.65
C ILE A 126 -4.80 0.87 9.95
N PRO A 127 -4.56 0.41 11.19
CA PRO A 127 -3.39 -0.40 11.50
C PRO A 127 -3.40 -1.74 10.76
N MET A 128 -4.59 -2.35 10.60
CA MET A 128 -4.77 -3.56 9.81
C MET A 128 -4.34 -3.36 8.34
N ALA A 129 -4.78 -2.26 7.70
CA ALA A 129 -4.37 -1.92 6.34
C ALA A 129 -2.88 -1.59 6.25
N ALA A 130 -2.32 -0.89 7.23
CA ALA A 130 -0.90 -0.54 7.26
C ALA A 130 0.02 -1.76 7.42
N LEU A 131 -0.36 -2.72 8.27
CA LEU A 131 0.36 -3.99 8.41
C LEU A 131 0.29 -4.80 7.10
N ALA A 132 -0.88 -4.86 6.48
CA ALA A 132 -1.04 -5.50 5.17
C ALA A 132 -0.19 -4.82 4.10
N PHE A 133 -0.10 -3.48 4.12
CA PHE A 133 0.80 -2.72 3.25
C PHE A 133 2.26 -3.18 3.41
N GLY A 134 2.76 -3.22 4.65
CA GLY A 134 4.12 -3.66 4.93
C GLY A 134 4.41 -5.08 4.45
N LEU A 135 3.54 -6.04 4.79
CA LEU A 135 3.68 -7.44 4.37
C LEU A 135 3.60 -7.58 2.84
N GLY A 136 2.67 -6.87 2.21
CA GLY A 136 2.53 -6.81 0.76
C GLY A 136 3.79 -6.28 0.09
N ARG A 137 4.41 -5.22 0.64
CA ARG A 137 5.64 -4.64 0.11
C ARG A 137 6.84 -5.58 0.25
N ILE A 138 7.00 -6.22 1.40
CA ILE A 138 8.04 -7.23 1.61
C ILE A 138 7.91 -8.33 0.56
N TYR A 139 6.71 -8.89 0.40
CA TYR A 139 6.45 -9.92 -0.59
C TYR A 139 6.69 -9.44 -2.02
N PHE A 140 6.23 -8.22 -2.36
CA PHE A 140 6.40 -7.61 -3.67
C PHE A 140 7.87 -7.44 -4.03
N PHE A 141 8.70 -6.97 -3.09
CA PHE A 141 10.14 -6.81 -3.31
C PHE A 141 10.86 -8.14 -3.54
N ILE A 142 10.47 -9.20 -2.83
CA ILE A 142 11.06 -10.54 -2.97
C ILE A 142 10.65 -11.22 -4.29
N THR A 143 9.43 -10.97 -4.76
CA THR A 143 8.84 -11.69 -5.91
C THR A 143 8.87 -10.90 -7.21
N TYR A 144 9.34 -9.65 -7.21
CA TYR A 144 9.28 -8.77 -8.38
C TYR A 144 9.95 -9.35 -9.63
N THR A 145 11.06 -10.07 -9.47
CA THR A 145 11.81 -10.72 -10.57
C THR A 145 11.27 -12.09 -10.95
N LYS A 146 10.31 -12.64 -10.19
CA LYS A 146 9.73 -13.99 -10.39
C LYS A 146 8.52 -14.00 -11.34
N GLY A 147 8.27 -12.91 -12.06
CA GLY A 147 7.20 -12.79 -13.04
C GLY A 147 5.94 -12.07 -12.55
N ALA A 148 5.03 -11.78 -13.48
CA ALA A 148 3.89 -10.88 -13.25
C ALA A 148 2.88 -11.43 -12.22
N ALA A 149 2.58 -12.73 -12.26
CA ALA A 149 1.62 -13.34 -11.34
C ALA A 149 2.15 -13.41 -9.90
N ALA A 150 3.45 -13.69 -9.73
CA ALA A 150 4.09 -13.77 -8.43
C ALA A 150 4.05 -12.41 -7.71
N ARG A 151 4.40 -11.32 -8.41
CA ARG A 151 4.34 -9.97 -7.83
C ARG A 151 2.91 -9.45 -7.61
N ALA A 152 1.90 -10.00 -8.30
CA ALA A 152 0.53 -9.52 -8.20
C ALA A 152 -0.02 -9.64 -6.76
N ILE A 153 0.33 -10.70 -6.03
CA ILE A 153 -0.14 -10.91 -4.65
C ILE A 153 0.37 -9.81 -3.71
N GLY A 154 1.66 -9.46 -3.80
CA GLY A 154 2.24 -8.39 -2.98
C GLY A 154 1.65 -7.03 -3.32
N PHE A 155 1.38 -6.78 -4.61
CA PHE A 155 0.69 -5.58 -5.06
C PHE A 155 -0.72 -5.50 -4.47
N THR A 156 -1.53 -6.55 -4.60
CA THR A 156 -2.93 -6.52 -4.15
C THR A 156 -3.03 -6.38 -2.64
N LEU A 157 -2.14 -7.04 -1.89
CA LEU A 157 -2.12 -6.95 -0.43
C LEU A 157 -1.76 -5.55 0.08
N SER A 158 -0.92 -4.81 -0.65
CA SER A 158 -0.54 -3.44 -0.29
C SER A 158 -1.45 -2.35 -0.85
N PHE A 159 -2.23 -2.64 -1.90
CA PHE A 159 -3.06 -1.66 -2.58
C PHE A 159 -4.55 -1.75 -2.20
N TYR A 160 -5.12 -2.96 -2.18
CA TYR A 160 -6.58 -3.13 -2.08
C TYR A 160 -7.19 -2.76 -0.73
N PRO A 161 -6.53 -2.95 0.43
CA PRO A 161 -7.06 -2.42 1.69
C PRO A 161 -7.33 -0.92 1.62
N SER A 162 -6.36 -0.11 1.15
CA SER A 162 -6.51 1.33 1.01
C SER A 162 -7.60 1.72 0.00
N ILE A 163 -7.73 0.98 -1.11
CA ILE A 163 -8.81 1.22 -2.08
C ILE A 163 -10.18 0.93 -1.47
N LEU A 164 -10.32 -0.15 -0.71
CA LEU A 164 -11.58 -0.49 -0.07
C LEU A 164 -11.96 0.54 0.99
N LEU A 165 -11.00 1.00 1.80
CA LEU A 165 -11.22 2.11 2.74
C LEU A 165 -11.69 3.37 1.99
N LEU A 166 -11.05 3.72 0.87
CA LEU A 166 -11.44 4.87 0.05
C LEU A 166 -12.86 4.75 -0.49
N ILE A 167 -13.25 3.58 -0.99
CA ILE A 167 -14.61 3.33 -1.50
C ILE A 167 -15.65 3.53 -0.39
N ILE A 168 -15.40 3.00 0.81
CA ILE A 168 -16.32 3.15 1.94
C ILE A 168 -16.39 4.62 2.38
N ILE A 169 -15.25 5.35 2.43
CA ILE A 169 -15.24 6.80 2.70
C ILE A 169 -16.15 7.55 1.72
N ILE A 170 -15.98 7.31 0.41
CA ILE A 170 -16.78 7.96 -0.62
C ILE A 170 -18.27 7.63 -0.43
N ALA A 171 -18.60 6.36 -0.20
CA ALA A 171 -19.98 5.93 0.05
C ALA A 171 -20.59 6.61 1.28
N THR A 172 -19.85 6.71 2.39
CA THR A 172 -20.30 7.39 3.61
C THR A 172 -20.51 8.89 3.40
N LEU A 173 -19.60 9.57 2.71
CA LEU A 173 -19.75 10.99 2.40
C LEU A 173 -20.95 11.25 1.48
N LEU A 174 -21.14 10.45 0.43
CA LEU A 174 -22.28 10.56 -0.46
C LEU A 174 -23.61 10.29 0.26
N TRP A 175 -23.65 9.28 1.14
CA TRP A 175 -24.83 8.99 1.94
C TRP A 175 -25.22 10.17 2.83
N GLY A 176 -24.25 10.84 3.44
CA GLY A 176 -24.48 12.02 4.28
C GLY A 176 -24.83 13.31 3.51
N LEU A 177 -24.76 13.31 2.18
CA LEU A 177 -25.23 14.42 1.34
C LEU A 177 -26.70 14.25 0.92
N ILE A 178 -27.20 13.01 0.93
CA ILE A 178 -28.55 12.67 0.43
C ILE A 178 -29.55 12.53 1.58
N ASN A 179 -29.07 12.29 2.81
CA ASN A 179 -29.87 12.23 4.03
C ASN A 179 -29.52 13.41 4.94
#